data_AF-A0A367LYA5-F1
#
_entry.id   AF-A0A367LYA5-F1
#
_cell.length_a   1.000
_cell.length_b   1.000
_cell.length_c   1.000
_cell.angle_alpha   90.00
_cell.angle_beta   90.00
_cell.angle_gamma   90.00
#
_symmetry.space_group_name_H-M   'P 1'
#
loop_
_entity.id
_entity.type
_entity.pdbx_description
1 polymer ?
#
loop_
_entity_poly.entity_id
_entity_poly.type
_entity_poly.pdbx_seq_one_letter_code
_entity_poly.pdbx_strand_id
1 'polypeptide(L)' 'HAEGKGVGGCGELAADPLALPLLVGLGVDELSVSARSIALVKAGVRELQLVAARGLARKALGLASAAEVRALVEAEVQ' A
#
# COMPACT_ATOMS: atom_id res chain seq x y z
N HIS A 1 -11.99 -10.68 -2.84
CA HIS A 1 -11.54 -11.50 -3.99
C HIS A 1 -12.15 -12.90 -4.10
N ALA A 2 -12.24 -13.71 -3.03
CA ALA A 2 -12.76 -15.08 -3.11
C ALA A 2 -14.14 -15.20 -3.81
N GLU A 3 -15.00 -14.20 -3.60
CA GLU A 3 -16.33 -14.09 -4.23
C GLU A 3 -16.34 -13.31 -5.56
N GLY A 4 -15.18 -13.15 -6.23
CA GLY A 4 -15.06 -12.37 -7.47
C GLY A 4 -15.23 -10.86 -7.33
N LYS A 5 -15.27 -10.34 -6.09
CA LYS A 5 -15.41 -8.90 -5.80
C LYS A 5 -14.06 -8.25 -5.51
N GLY A 6 -13.85 -7.07 -6.09
CA GLY A 6 -12.70 -6.20 -5.81
C GLY A 6 -12.85 -5.41 -4.51
N VAL A 7 -11.74 -4.83 -4.05
CA VAL A 7 -11.63 -4.04 -2.83
C VAL A 7 -11.03 -2.68 -3.19
N GLY A 8 -11.76 -1.61 -2.87
CA GLY A 8 -11.26 -0.23 -2.97
C GLY A 8 -10.90 0.34 -1.60
N GLY A 9 -9.89 1.21 -1.57
CA GLY A 9 -9.51 2.01 -0.40
C GLY A 9 -9.76 3.50 -0.64
N CYS A 10 -10.44 4.17 0.29
CA CYS A 10 -10.63 5.62 0.28
C CYS A 10 -10.04 6.27 1.54
N GLY A 11 -9.80 7.58 1.45
CA GLY A 11 -9.24 8.37 2.55
C GLY A 11 -7.75 8.67 2.41
N GLU A 12 -7.21 9.42 3.38
CA GLU A 12 -5.85 9.95 3.35
C GLU A 12 -4.78 8.85 3.20
N LEU A 13 -5.01 7.68 3.81
CA LEU A 13 -4.07 6.54 3.75
C LEU A 13 -3.84 6.03 2.31
N ALA A 14 -4.83 6.15 1.42
CA ALA A 14 -4.69 5.75 0.01
C ALA A 14 -3.72 6.67 -0.77
N ALA A 15 -3.38 7.84 -0.21
CA ALA A 15 -2.41 8.78 -0.76
C ALA A 15 -1.09 8.84 0.03
N ASP A 16 -0.94 8.04 1.10
CA ASP A 16 0.26 8.00 1.93
C ASP A 16 1.36 7.15 1.24
N PRO A 17 2.53 7.74 0.93
CA PRO A 17 3.64 7.01 0.31
C PRO A 17 4.11 5.78 1.08
N LEU A 18 4.04 5.79 2.42
CA LEU A 18 4.42 4.65 3.25
C LEU A 18 3.34 3.56 3.23
N ALA A 19 2.08 3.94 3.09
CA ALA A 19 0.98 2.96 3.02
C ALA A 19 0.84 2.33 1.63
N LEU A 20 1.21 3.06 0.57
CA LEU A 20 1.05 2.64 -0.82
C LEU A 20 1.62 1.24 -1.13
N PRO A 21 2.88 0.89 -0.79
CA PRO A 21 3.40 -0.45 -1.04
C PRO A 21 2.67 -1.54 -0.25
N LEU A 22 2.17 -1.23 0.95
CA LEU A 22 1.35 -2.17 1.72
C LEU A 22 -0.01 -2.40 1.07
N LEU A 23 -0.72 -1.34 0.68
CA LEU A 23 -2.04 -1.45 0.03
C LEU A 23 -1.97 -2.24 -1.29
N VAL A 24 -0.96 -1.95 -2.12
CA VAL A 24 -0.71 -2.72 -3.35
C VAL A 24 -0.32 -4.16 -3.04
N GLY A 25 0.53 -4.39 -2.04
CA GLY A 25 0.95 -5.72 -1.62
C GLY A 25 -0.18 -6.59 -1.06
N LEU A 26 -1.15 -5.96 -0.39
CA LEU A 26 -2.37 -6.60 0.12
C LEU A 26 -3.40 -6.88 -0.97
N GLY A 27 -3.22 -6.31 -2.17
CA GLY A 27 -4.10 -6.52 -3.31
C GLY A 27 -5.33 -5.59 -3.32
N VAL A 28 -5.20 -4.37 -2.80
CA VAL A 28 -6.24 -3.34 -3.02
C VAL A 28 -6.31 -3.03 -4.52
N ASP A 29 -7.51 -3.13 -5.09
CA ASP A 29 -7.74 -3.02 -6.54
C ASP A 29 -7.93 -1.55 -6.97
N GLU A 30 -8.47 -0.71 -6.09
CA GLU A 30 -8.77 0.70 -6.37
C GLU A 30 -8.32 1.62 -5.23
N LEU A 31 -7.68 2.74 -5.57
CA LEU A 31 -7.32 3.80 -4.63
C LEU A 31 -8.08 5.08 -4.98
N SER A 32 -8.98 5.49 -4.09
CA SER A 32 -9.76 6.70 -4.21
C SER A 32 -9.12 7.83 -3.41
N VAL A 33 -8.58 8.81 -4.12
CA VAL A 33 -7.81 9.93 -3.57
C VAL A 33 -8.27 11.26 -4.15
N SER A 34 -7.92 12.37 -3.48
CA SER A 34 -8.21 13.70 -4.00
C SER A 34 -7.56 13.92 -5.38
N ALA A 35 -8.18 14.71 -6.24
CA ALA A 35 -7.71 14.94 -7.61
C ALA A 35 -6.23 15.40 -7.69
N ARG A 36 -5.81 16.24 -6.73
CA ARG A 36 -4.42 16.71 -6.58
C ARG A 36 -3.42 15.58 -6.29
N SER A 37 -3.86 14.50 -5.64
CA SER A 37 -3.00 13.38 -5.27
C SER A 37 -2.91 12.30 -6.35
N ILE A 38 -3.82 12.28 -7.34
CA ILE A 38 -3.87 11.22 -8.37
C ILE A 38 -2.53 11.05 -9.09
N ALA A 39 -1.89 12.15 -9.51
CA ALA A 39 -0.63 12.08 -10.26
C ALA A 39 0.51 11.49 -9.43
N LEU A 40 0.62 11.92 -8.17
CA LEU A 40 1.63 11.44 -7.22
C LEU A 40 1.43 9.96 -6.88
N VAL A 41 0.20 9.57 -6.56
CA VAL A 41 -0.15 8.19 -6.24
C VAL A 41 0.12 7.27 -7.43
N LYS A 42 -0.27 7.68 -8.65
CA LYS A 42 0.06 6.93 -9.87
C LYS A 42 1.57 6.81 -10.09
N ALA A 43 2.36 7.83 -9.77
CA ALA A 43 3.82 7.76 -9.87
C ALA A 43 4.37 6.72 -8.90
N GLY A 44 4.00 6.81 -7.61
CA GLY A 44 4.42 5.84 -6.60
C GLY A 44 4.03 4.41 -6.97
N VAL A 45 2.78 4.15 -7.41
CA VAL A 45 2.35 2.80 -7.82
C VAL A 45 3.21 2.24 -8.97
N ARG A 46 3.63 3.07 -9.93
CA ARG A 46 4.46 2.63 -11.07
C ARG A 46 5.89 2.27 -10.69
N GLU A 47 6.39 2.77 -9.57
CA GLU A 47 7.73 2.48 -9.07
C GLU A 47 7.78 1.16 -8.29
N LEU A 48 6.62 0.65 -7.86
CA LEU A 48 6.54 -0.57 -7.07
C LEU A 48 6.74 -1.84 -7.90
N GLN A 49 7.55 -2.74 -7.37
CA GLN A 49 7.58 -4.14 -7.79
C GLN A 49 6.54 -4.93 -7.00
N LEU A 50 5.51 -5.46 -7.67
CA LEU A 50 4.41 -6.16 -7.01
C LEU A 50 4.86 -7.34 -6.13
N VAL A 51 5.90 -8.07 -6.55
CA VAL A 51 6.47 -9.18 -5.76
C VAL A 51 7.08 -8.67 -4.45
N ALA A 52 7.80 -7.55 -4.49
CA ALA A 52 8.38 -6.93 -3.30
C ALA A 52 7.29 -6.37 -2.38
N ALA A 53 6.31 -5.66 -2.94
CA ALA A 53 5.15 -5.14 -2.21
C ALA A 53 4.37 -6.25 -1.47
N ARG A 54 4.12 -7.39 -2.13
CA ARG A 54 3.52 -8.59 -1.50
C ARG A 54 4.40 -9.19 -0.41
N GLY A 55 5.72 -9.15 -0.58
CA GLY A 55 6.70 -9.55 0.44
C GLY A 55 6.58 -8.66 1.68
N LEU A 56 6.63 -7.35 1.49
CA LEU A 56 6.51 -6.35 2.54
C LEU A 56 5.19 -6.46 3.30
N ALA A 57 4.06 -6.57 2.59
CA ALA A 57 2.74 -6.72 3.20
C ALA A 57 2.64 -7.99 4.07
N ARG A 58 3.19 -9.12 3.61
CA ARG A 58 3.23 -10.36 4.41
C ARG A 58 4.09 -10.23 5.66
N LYS A 59 5.24 -9.56 5.58
CA LYS A 59 6.07 -9.27 6.77
C LYS A 59 5.28 -8.40 7.76
N ALA A 60 4.66 -7.33 7.27
CA ALA A 60 3.91 -6.38 8.09
C ALA A 60 2.73 -7.03 8.84
N LEU A 61 2.00 -7.96 8.20
CA LEU A 61 0.90 -8.70 8.84
C LEU A 61 1.33 -9.59 10.01
N GLY A 62 2.62 -9.91 10.12
CA GLY A 62 3.18 -10.71 11.22
C GLY A 62 3.66 -9.89 12.43
N LEU A 63 3.59 -8.56 12.37
CA LEU A 63 4.07 -7.68 13.44
C LEU A 63 2.99 -7.42 14.49
N ALA A 64 3.41 -7.15 15.73
CA ALA A 64 2.52 -7.03 16.87
C ALA A 64 1.95 -5.61 17.03
N SER A 65 2.53 -4.60 16.36
CA SER A 65 2.11 -3.21 16.50
C SER A 65 2.23 -2.38 15.22
N ALA A 66 1.43 -1.31 15.16
CA ALA A 66 1.53 -0.32 14.09
C ALA A 66 2.89 0.39 14.05
N ALA A 67 3.58 0.53 15.20
CA ALA A 67 4.90 1.14 15.27
C ALA A 67 5.95 0.27 14.55
N GLU A 68 5.92 -1.04 14.77
CA GLU A 68 6.78 -1.99 14.06
C GLU A 68 6.50 -2.00 12.55
N VAL A 69 5.23 -1.93 12.15
CA VAL A 69 4.85 -1.85 10.72
C VAL A 69 5.45 -0.60 10.07
N ARG A 70 5.35 0.57 10.72
CA ARG A 70 5.93 1.81 10.18
C ARG A 70 7.44 1.72 10.07
N ALA A 71 8.12 1.24 11.13
CA ALA A 71 9.56 1.07 11.12
C ALA A 71 10.03 0.11 10.00
N LEU A 72 9.29 -0.97 9.75
CA LEU A 72 9.57 -1.90 8.66
C LEU A 72 9.47 -1.21 7.29
N VAL A 73 8.37 -0.48 7.04
CA VAL A 73 8.15 0.18 5.75
C VAL A 73 9.19 1.27 5.52
N GLU A 74 9.46 2.10 6.53
CA GLU A 74 10.48 3.14 6.46
C GLU A 74 11.86 2.59 6.12
N ALA A 75 12.22 1.40 6.60
CA ALA A 75 13.49 0.75 6.28
C ALA A 75 13.57 0.14 4.86
N GLU A 76 12.43 -0.14 4.22
CA GLU A 76 12.37 -0.84 2.92
C GLU A 76 12.02 0.10 1.74
N VAL A 77 11.53 1.32 2.03
CA VAL A 77 11.15 2.35 1.03
C VAL A 77 12.27 3.40 0.81
N GLN A 78 13.47 3.16 1.36
CA GLN A 78 14.67 4.01 1.14
C GLN A 78 15.31 3.79 -0.24
#